data_AF-A0A368FBW5-F1
#
_entry.id   AF-A0A368FBW5-F1
#
_cell.length_a   1.000
_cell.length_b   1.000
_cell.length_c   1.000
_cell.angle_alpha   90.00
_cell.angle_beta   90.00
_cell.angle_gamma   90.00
#
_symmetry.space_group_name_H-M   'P 1'
#
loop_
_entity.id
_entity.type
_entity.pdbx_description
1 polymer ?
#
loop_
_entity_poly.entity_id
_entity_poly.type
_entity_poly.pdbx_seq_one_letter_code
_entity_poly.pdbx_strand_id
1 'polypeptide(L)'
;MFVLDEADEMLSRGFKDQIYEVFKTLPQEVQVVLLSATMPADVLDVTNRFMRNPIRILVKKEELTLEGIRQFYINVQKDEYKFETLCDLYDAVNVTQAVIFCNTRRKVQLLFFVVT
;
A
#
# COMPACT_ATOMS: atom_id res chain seq x y z
N MET A 1 -5.11 23.43 6.75
CA MET A 1 -4.92 22.47 5.65
C MET A 1 -4.88 21.09 6.25
N PHE A 2 -5.61 20.13 5.68
CA PHE A 2 -5.71 18.74 6.13
C PHE A 2 -5.40 17.83 4.95
N VAL A 3 -4.47 16.89 5.12
CA VAL A 3 -3.96 16.02 4.05
C VAL A 3 -4.17 14.57 4.48
N LEU A 4 -4.85 13.80 3.62
CA LEU A 4 -4.99 12.35 3.73
C LEU A 4 -4.08 11.72 2.68
N ASP A 5 -3.03 11.04 3.13
CA ASP A 5 -2.14 10.28 2.26
C ASP A 5 -2.49 8.78 2.35
N GLU A 6 -2.29 8.04 1.26
CA GLU A 6 -2.69 6.63 1.12
C GLU A 6 -4.13 6.36 1.58
N ALA A 7 -5.08 7.20 1.12
CA ALA A 7 -6.45 7.18 1.67
C ALA A 7 -7.20 5.86 1.45
N ASP A 8 -6.88 5.10 0.40
CA ASP A 8 -7.36 3.74 0.18
C ASP A 8 -6.89 2.76 1.26
N GLU A 9 -5.61 2.79 1.61
CA GLU A 9 -5.03 2.00 2.71
C GLU A 9 -5.59 2.43 4.08
N MET A 10 -5.79 3.72 4.30
CA MET A 10 -6.37 4.18 5.56
C MET A 10 -7.80 3.63 5.75
N LEU A 11 -8.61 3.65 4.70
CA LEU A 11 -9.98 3.16 4.77
C LEU A 11 -10.06 1.63 4.84
N SER A 12 -9.18 0.91 4.12
CA SER A 12 -9.12 -0.56 4.16
C SER A 12 -8.76 -1.08 5.56
N ARG A 13 -7.94 -0.34 6.31
CA ARG A 13 -7.57 -0.64 7.71
C ARG A 13 -8.62 -0.27 8.74
N GLY A 14 -9.76 0.28 8.32
CA GLY A 14 -10.86 0.64 9.21
C GLY A 14 -10.68 1.99 9.91
N PHE A 15 -9.81 2.88 9.42
CA PHE A 15 -9.60 4.20 10.03
C PHE A 15 -10.69 5.24 9.71
N LYS A 16 -11.79 4.83 9.07
CA LYS A 16 -12.89 5.71 8.65
C LYS A 16 -13.45 6.55 9.81
N ASP A 17 -13.73 5.92 10.95
CA ASP A 17 -14.32 6.61 12.11
C ASP A 17 -13.34 7.60 12.72
N GLN A 18 -12.05 7.24 12.77
CA GLN A 18 -11.00 8.11 13.30
C GLN A 18 -10.80 9.34 12.43
N ILE A 19 -10.79 9.18 11.10
CA ILE A 19 -10.76 10.29 10.14
C ILE A 19 -11.96 11.21 10.37
N TYR A 20 -13.16 10.64 10.57
CA TYR A 20 -14.38 11.39 10.86
C TYR A 20 -14.28 12.23 12.14
N GLU A 21 -13.75 11.65 13.22
CA GLU A 21 -13.59 12.36 14.48
C GLU A 21 -12.57 13.50 14.36
N VAL A 22 -11.43 13.27 13.70
CA VAL A 22 -10.46 14.34 13.41
C VAL A 22 -11.12 15.45 12.60
N PHE A 23 -11.88 15.11 11.55
CA PHE A 23 -12.59 16.11 10.74
C PHE A 23 -13.55 16.99 11.53
N LYS A 24 -14.29 16.43 12.51
CA LYS A 24 -15.21 17.21 13.36
C LYS A 24 -14.48 18.25 14.21
N THR A 25 -13.22 18.00 14.55
CA THR A 25 -12.41 18.95 15.34
C THR A 25 -11.76 20.04 14.51
N LEU A 26 -11.79 19.93 13.17
CA LEU A 26 -11.16 20.90 12.29
C LEU A 26 -12.11 22.08 11.98
N PRO A 27 -11.56 23.27 11.68
CA PRO A 27 -12.36 24.41 11.23
C PRO A 27 -13.16 24.09 9.96
N GLN A 28 -14.36 24.65 9.83
CA GLN A 28 -15.23 24.41 8.67
C GLN A 28 -14.61 24.86 7.33
N GLU A 29 -13.65 25.77 7.33
CA GLU A 29 -12.98 26.27 6.11
C GLU A 29 -11.65 25.57 5.83
N VAL A 30 -11.38 24.44 6.49
CA VAL A 30 -10.14 23.70 6.25
C VAL A 30 -10.07 23.20 4.80
N GLN A 31 -8.98 23.54 4.10
CA GLN A 31 -8.66 22.92 2.82
C GLN A 31 -8.29 21.45 3.03
N VAL A 32 -8.95 20.56 2.31
CA VAL A 32 -8.73 19.11 2.33
C VAL A 32 -8.01 18.67 1.06
N VAL A 33 -6.96 17.87 1.22
CA VAL A 33 -6.23 17.23 0.13
C VAL A 33 -6.25 15.72 0.38
N LEU A 34 -6.57 14.93 -0.64
CA LEU A 34 -6.58 13.47 -0.58
C LEU A 34 -5.69 12.92 -1.68
N LEU A 35 -4.74 12.10 -1.28
CA LEU A 35 -3.80 11.39 -2.11
C LEU A 35 -4.07 9.89 -1.93
N SER A 36 -4.22 9.18 -3.04
CA SER A 36 -4.56 7.76 -3.04
C SER A 36 -4.08 7.12 -4.32
N ALA A 37 -3.51 5.91 -4.23
CA ALA A 37 -3.07 5.15 -5.40
C ALA A 37 -4.28 4.56 -6.14
N THR A 38 -5.29 4.12 -5.40
CA THR A 38 -6.54 3.60 -5.94
C THR A 38 -7.74 4.45 -5.51
N MET A 39 -8.83 4.38 -6.28
CA MET A 39 -10.06 5.12 -6.02
C MET A 39 -11.26 4.16 -5.90
N PRO A 40 -11.33 3.32 -4.85
CA PRO A 40 -12.49 2.50 -4.57
C PRO A 40 -13.68 3.37 -4.12
N ALA A 41 -14.89 2.80 -4.11
CA ALA A 41 -16.12 3.52 -3.74
C ALA A 41 -16.02 4.22 -2.36
N ASP A 42 -15.37 3.58 -1.39
CA ASP A 42 -15.20 4.17 -0.05
C ASP A 42 -14.39 5.48 -0.05
N VAL A 43 -13.34 5.57 -0.87
CA VAL A 43 -12.52 6.79 -1.02
C VAL A 43 -13.31 7.89 -1.72
N LEU A 44 -14.13 7.53 -2.71
CA LEU A 44 -15.02 8.46 -3.39
C LEU A 44 -16.08 9.03 -2.44
N ASP A 45 -16.65 8.20 -1.57
CA ASP A 45 -17.62 8.62 -0.56
C ASP A 45 -17.01 9.62 0.43
N VAL A 46 -15.78 9.38 0.90
CA VAL A 46 -15.03 10.31 1.75
C VAL A 46 -14.81 11.64 1.00
N THR A 47 -14.36 11.58 -0.25
CA THR A 47 -14.13 12.77 -1.08
C THR A 47 -15.40 13.62 -1.21
N ASN A 48 -16.55 12.99 -1.49
CA ASN A 48 -17.83 13.68 -1.66
C ASN A 48 -18.38 14.28 -0.36
N ARG A 49 -18.08 13.69 0.80
CA ARG A 49 -18.58 14.16 2.09
C ARG A 49 -17.71 15.25 2.72
N PHE A 50 -16.39 15.17 2.54
CA PHE A 50 -15.45 16.05 3.24
C PHE A 50 -14.90 17.18 2.37
N MET A 51 -14.95 17.07 1.05
CA MET A 51 -14.45 18.11 0.16
C MET A 51 -15.59 18.93 -0.45
N ARG A 52 -15.34 20.24 -0.60
CA ARG A 52 -16.25 21.16 -1.29
C ARG A 52 -15.70 21.45 -2.67
N ASN A 53 -16.40 20.97 -3.71
CA ASN A 53 -16.02 21.15 -5.11
C ASN A 53 -14.53 20.85 -5.40
N PRO A 54 -14.05 19.62 -5.14
CA PRO A 54 -12.63 19.28 -5.26
C PRO A 54 -12.16 19.27 -6.72
N ILE A 55 -10.94 19.76 -6.93
CA ILE A 55 -10.22 19.57 -8.19
C ILE A 55 -9.75 18.11 -8.25
N ARG A 56 -10.14 17.39 -9.29
CA ARG A 56 -9.78 15.97 -9.46
C ARG A 56 -8.63 15.85 -10.46
N ILE A 57 -7.45 15.52 -9.95
CA ILE A 57 -6.30 15.16 -10.78
C ILE A 57 -6.25 13.63 -10.80
N LEU A 58 -6.84 13.04 -11.84
CA LEU A 58 -6.86 11.60 -12.03
C LEU A 58 -5.81 11.23 -13.07
N VAL A 59 -4.87 10.38 -12.68
CA VAL A 59 -4.03 9.68 -13.65
C VAL A 59 -4.95 8.69 -14.36
N LYS A 60 -5.07 8.78 -15.69
CA LYS A 60 -5.78 7.75 -16.44
C LYS A 60 -5.15 6.41 -16.08
N LYS A 61 -5.98 5.41 -15.78
CA LYS A 61 -5.54 4.02 -15.90
C LYS A 61 -5.15 3.81 -17.36
N GLU A 62 -3.93 4.14 -17.74
CA GLU A 62 -3.13 3.13 -18.40
C GLU A 62 -3.25 1.94 -17.44
N GLU A 63 -3.71 0.79 -17.94
CA GLU A 63 -3.74 -0.43 -17.13
C GLU A 63 -2.47 -0.45 -16.25
N LEU A 64 -2.53 -0.93 -15.01
CA LEU A 64 -1.31 -1.26 -14.27
C LEU A 64 -0.61 -2.41 -15.02
N THR A 65 -0.24 -2.18 -16.27
CA THR A 65 0.71 -2.98 -16.98
C THR A 65 1.98 -2.64 -16.23
N LEU A 66 2.40 -3.63 -15.47
CA LEU A 66 3.76 -3.81 -15.01
C LEU A 66 4.68 -3.98 -16.24
N GLU A 67 4.51 -3.14 -17.29
CA GLU A 67 5.15 -3.20 -18.59
C GLU A 67 6.66 -3.01 -18.45
N GLY A 68 7.10 -2.33 -17.39
CA GLY A 68 8.51 -2.25 -16.99
C GLY A 68 8.95 -3.29 -15.94
N ILE A 69 8.02 -4.01 -15.30
CA ILE A 69 8.32 -4.95 -14.21
C ILE A 69 8.07 -6.38 -14.69
N ARG A 70 9.15 -7.11 -14.92
CA ARG A 70 9.08 -8.54 -15.22
C ARG A 70 8.63 -9.30 -13.97
N GLN A 71 7.46 -9.91 -14.06
CA GLN A 71 6.86 -10.68 -12.96
C GLN A 71 7.15 -12.17 -13.15
N PHE A 72 7.61 -12.81 -12.08
CA PHE A 72 7.87 -14.24 -12.03
C PHE A 72 7.24 -14.84 -10.78
N TYR A 73 6.96 -16.15 -10.81
CA TYR A 73 6.54 -16.90 -9.63
C TYR A 73 7.33 -18.21 -9.55
N ILE A 74 7.58 -18.67 -8.32
CA ILE A 74 8.21 -19.97 -8.06
C ILE A 74 7.28 -20.78 -7.16
N ASN A 75 6.88 -21.96 -7.63
CA ASN A 75 6.09 -22.89 -6.83
C ASN A 75 7.01 -23.75 -5.94
N VAL A 76 7.16 -23.35 -4.68
CA VAL A 76 7.99 -24.03 -3.68
C VAL A 76 7.34 -25.28 -3.06
N GLN A 77 6.08 -25.60 -3.42
CA GLN A 77 5.25 -26.68 -2.87
C GLN A 77 4.91 -26.57 -1.38
N LYS A 78 5.91 -26.37 -0.51
CA LYS A 78 5.78 -26.24 0.94
C LYS A 78 6.38 -24.92 1.44
N ASP A 79 5.84 -24.41 2.53
CA ASP A 79 6.28 -23.13 3.11
C ASP A 79 7.72 -23.20 3.66
N GLU A 80 8.14 -24.37 4.16
CA GLU A 80 9.49 -24.63 4.69
C GLU A 80 10.59 -24.45 3.63
N TYR A 81 10.30 -24.72 2.36
CA TYR A 81 11.27 -24.60 1.25
C TYR A 81 11.41 -23.17 0.72
N LYS A 82 10.56 -22.22 1.16
CA LYS A 82 10.67 -20.81 0.72
C LYS A 82 12.00 -20.18 1.09
N PHE A 83 12.52 -20.53 2.27
CA PHE A 83 13.76 -19.93 2.75
C PHE A 83 14.96 -20.39 1.92
N GLU A 84 15.09 -21.69 1.71
CA GLU A 84 16.15 -22.27 0.87
C GLU A 84 16.07 -21.74 -0.57
N THR A 85 14.88 -21.71 -1.17
CA THR A 85 14.67 -21.14 -2.51
C THR A 85 15.05 -19.65 -2.59
N LEU A 86 14.84 -18.90 -1.51
CA LEU A 86 15.23 -17.49 -1.45
C LEU A 86 16.77 -17.35 -1.42
N CYS A 87 17.48 -18.17 -0.66
CA CYS A 87 18.94 -18.21 -0.65
C CYS A 87 19.49 -18.55 -2.05
N ASP A 88 18.95 -19.58 -2.69
CA ASP A 88 19.34 -19.96 -4.06
C ASP A 88 19.14 -18.80 -5.06
N LEU A 89 18.08 -18.00 -4.89
CA LEU A 89 17.84 -16.81 -5.71
C LEU A 89 18.89 -15.71 -5.49
N TYR A 90 19.33 -15.50 -4.25
CA TYR A 90 20.40 -14.55 -3.95
C TYR A 90 21.76 -15.01 -4.46
N ASP A 91 22.01 -16.32 -4.50
CA ASP A 91 23.24 -16.88 -5.08
C ASP A 91 23.23 -16.85 -6.62
N ALA A 92 22.07 -17.07 -7.23
CA ALA A 92 21.93 -17.10 -8.69
C ALA A 92 21.82 -15.70 -9.33
N VAL A 93 21.36 -14.71 -8.58
CA VAL A 93 21.07 -13.37 -9.11
C VAL A 93 21.89 -12.32 -8.36
N ASN A 94 22.68 -11.54 -9.10
CA ASN A 94 23.34 -10.35 -8.54
C ASN A 94 22.31 -9.25 -8.25
N VAL A 95 21.79 -9.23 -7.02
CA VAL A 95 20.84 -8.23 -6.53
C VAL A 95 21.58 -7.22 -5.64
N THR A 96 21.49 -5.93 -5.97
CA THR A 96 22.05 -4.86 -5.13
C THR A 96 21.18 -4.57 -3.91
N GLN A 97 19.87 -4.43 -4.13
CA GLN A 97 18.86 -4.19 -3.11
C GLN A 97 17.57 -4.91 -3.49
N ALA A 98 16.91 -5.49 -2.51
CA ALA A 98 15.60 -6.13 -2.67
C ALA A 98 14.71 -5.83 -1.47
N VAL A 99 13.39 -5.85 -1.72
CA VAL A 99 12.36 -5.74 -0.69
C VAL A 99 11.59 -7.06 -0.65
N ILE A 100 11.53 -7.68 0.53
CA ILE A 100 10.82 -8.95 0.74
C ILE A 100 9.58 -8.69 1.60
N PHE A 101 8.42 -8.99 1.05
CA PHE A 101 7.14 -8.84 1.74
C PHE A 101 6.71 -10.16 2.40
N CYS A 102 6.30 -10.08 3.67
CA CYS A 102 5.77 -11.21 4.44
C CYS A 102 4.44 -10.81 5.09
N ASN A 103 3.48 -11.73 5.12
CA ASN A 103 2.13 -11.44 5.63
C ASN A 103 2.07 -11.24 7.16
N THR A 104 3.04 -11.75 7.92
CA THR A 104 3.01 -11.66 9.40
C THR A 104 4.30 -11.10 9.95
N ARG A 105 4.19 -10.27 11.01
CA ARG A 105 5.35 -9.69 11.70
C ARG A 105 6.29 -10.77 12.26
N ARG A 106 5.72 -11.87 12.77
CA ARG A 106 6.50 -13.03 13.24
C ARG A 106 7.38 -13.63 12.14
N LYS A 107 6.85 -13.74 10.91
CA LYS A 107 7.62 -14.27 9.77
C LYS A 107 8.71 -13.31 9.31
N VAL A 108 8.42 -12.00 9.32
CA VAL A 108 9.44 -10.95 9.09
C VAL A 108 10.59 -11.07 10.09
N GLN A 109 10.29 -11.19 11.39
CA GLN A 109 11.31 -11.34 12.42
C GLN A 109 12.13 -12.60 12.23
N LEU A 110 11.48 -13.74 11.98
CA LEU A 110 12.18 -15.00 11.74
C LEU A 110 13.11 -14.89 10.52
N LEU A 111 12.67 -14.29 9.42
CA LEU A 111 13.50 -14.10 8.24
C LEU A 111 14.68 -13.16 8.51
N PHE A 112 14.44 -12.05 9.22
CA PHE A 112 15.49 -11.08 9.57
C PHE A 112 16.63 -11.73 10.36
N PHE A 113 16.32 -12.57 11.35
CA PHE A 113 17.33 -13.27 12.15
C PHE A 113 18.15 -14.31 11.38
N VAL A 114 17.67 -14.79 10.24
CA VAL A 114 18.37 -15.83 9.46
C VAL A 114 19.19 -15.22 8.33
N VAL A 115 18.81 -14.03 7.84
CA VAL A 115 19.49 -13.32 6.74
C VAL A 115 20.56 -12.33 7.24
N THR A 116 20.58 -12.00 8.53
CA THR A 116 21.57 -11.11 9.18
C THR A 116 22.49 -11.91 10.08
#